data_AF-A0A928N9V5-F1
#
_entry.id   AF-A0A928N9V5-F1
#
_cell.length_a   1.000
_cell.length_b   1.000
_cell.length_c   1.000
_cell.angle_alpha   90.00
_cell.angle_beta   90.00
_cell.angle_gamma   90.00
#
_symmetry.space_group_name_H-M   'P 1'
#
loop_
_entity.id
_entity.type
_entity.pdbx_description
1 polymer ?
#
loop_
_entity_poly.entity_id
_entity_poly.type
_entity_poly.pdbx_seq_one_letter_code
_entity_poly.pdbx_strand_id
1 'polypeptide(L)'
;MTFRLWFAEKLWPEGYNFFSVWNSLSPFEKQEFSAPRHEELFMPDRIVVNRVGSKRSIYTESNQEFTAVYEIAKKNLTRWLKNGQSEPEKVEEKNYYNTLKTRSLLLQYPVEMPIRVLGQLLEIGESTVYERISSVTELVLVPGENNVTLLLMDQKDGAVYRYFLGTDGGELMEAINRYGTGNANMTLSAYELGFYRQPEDSELVPKLILNPFVMLDTSNENQKTEVLQANVPFDDLDD
;
A
#
# COMPACT_ATOMS: atom_id res chain seq x y z
N MET A 1 22.62 9.02 18.39
CA MET A 1 21.67 8.35 19.30
C MET A 1 20.79 9.46 19.89
N THR A 2 19.71 9.81 19.20
CA THR A 2 19.07 11.14 19.33
C THR A 2 17.55 11.04 19.46
N PHE A 3 17.05 9.96 20.05
CA PHE A 3 15.60 9.71 20.24
C PHE A 3 15.13 9.88 21.69
N ARG A 4 15.97 10.40 22.60
CA ARG A 4 15.64 10.54 24.02
C ARG A 4 15.24 11.93 24.50
N LEU A 5 15.23 12.96 23.64
CA LEU A 5 14.89 14.32 24.09
C LEU A 5 13.39 14.64 24.08
N TRP A 6 12.58 13.95 23.27
CA TRP A 6 11.15 14.27 23.11
C TRP A 6 10.27 13.87 24.31
N PHE A 7 10.77 13.00 25.19
CA PHE A 7 10.06 12.54 26.39
C PHE A 7 10.68 13.04 27.70
N ALA A 8 11.53 14.06 27.64
CA ALA A 8 12.02 14.69 28.87
C ALA A 8 10.84 15.41 29.56
N GLU A 9 10.42 14.88 30.70
CA GLU A 9 9.29 15.30 31.56
C GLU A 9 9.33 16.77 32.04
N LYS A 10 10.28 17.58 31.58
CA LYS A 10 10.53 18.94 32.08
C LYS A 10 10.33 20.07 31.06
N LEU A 11 9.78 19.78 29.88
CA LEU A 11 9.54 20.81 28.85
C LEU A 11 8.13 21.44 28.90
N TRP A 12 7.30 21.08 29.88
CA TRP A 12 5.93 21.59 29.97
C TRP A 12 5.75 22.54 31.16
N PRO A 13 5.01 23.66 31.00
CA PRO A 13 4.66 24.53 32.11
C PRO A 13 3.91 23.76 33.20
N GLU A 14 4.22 24.03 34.47
CA GLU A 14 3.50 23.47 35.61
C GLU A 14 1.99 23.78 35.46
N GLY A 15 1.17 22.73 35.35
CA GLY A 15 -0.29 22.84 35.26
C GLY A 15 -0.93 22.30 33.98
N TYR A 16 -0.18 21.96 32.93
CA TYR A 16 -0.74 21.40 31.69
C TYR A 16 -0.53 19.88 31.60
N ASN A 17 -1.36 19.10 32.31
CA ASN A 17 -1.36 17.63 32.22
C ASN A 17 -2.51 17.13 31.33
N PHE A 18 -2.31 17.15 30.00
CA PHE A 18 -3.27 16.56 29.06
C PHE A 18 -3.48 15.05 29.31
N PHE A 19 -2.49 14.37 29.90
CA PHE A 19 -2.52 12.94 30.20
C PHE A 19 -3.17 12.56 31.54
N SER A 20 -3.37 13.51 32.47
CA SER A 20 -4.01 13.17 33.76
C SER A 20 -5.52 12.97 33.63
N VAL A 21 -6.15 13.61 32.63
CA VAL A 21 -7.59 13.46 32.38
C VAL A 21 -7.90 12.13 31.68
N TRP A 22 -6.99 11.63 30.83
CA TRP A 22 -7.19 10.38 30.08
C TRP A 22 -7.24 9.14 30.98
N ASN A 23 -6.51 9.13 32.10
CA ASN A 23 -6.53 8.03 33.05
C ASN A 23 -7.84 7.92 33.86
N SER A 24 -8.72 8.92 33.81
CA SER A 24 -9.97 8.95 34.60
C SER A 24 -11.21 8.48 33.84
N LEU A 25 -11.09 8.22 32.53
CA LEU A 25 -12.20 7.83 31.65
C LEU A 25 -11.80 6.62 30.80
N SER A 26 -11.83 5.41 31.36
CA SER A 26 -12.52 4.26 30.76
C SER A 26 -12.29 2.94 31.51
N PRO A 27 -13.32 2.09 31.66
CA PRO A 27 -13.17 0.65 31.88
C PRO A 27 -12.96 -0.07 30.54
N PHE A 28 -11.91 0.29 29.79
CA PHE A 28 -11.48 -0.55 28.66
C PHE A 28 -10.59 -1.64 29.23
N GLU A 29 -11.00 -2.90 29.05
CA GLU A 29 -10.11 -4.05 29.23
C GLU A 29 -8.79 -3.75 28.52
N LYS A 30 -7.69 -3.79 29.29
CA LYS A 30 -6.35 -3.70 28.73
C LYS A 30 -6.17 -4.93 27.83
N GLN A 31 -6.50 -4.78 26.55
CA GLN A 31 -5.89 -5.64 25.55
C GLN A 31 -4.39 -5.42 25.68
N GLU A 32 -3.68 -6.45 26.14
CA GLU A 32 -2.23 -6.46 26.17
C GLU A 32 -1.73 -6.43 24.73
N PHE A 33 -1.61 -5.23 24.16
CA PHE A 33 -0.86 -5.03 22.94
C PHE A 33 0.61 -5.27 23.28
N SER A 34 1.11 -6.47 22.97
CA SER A 34 2.55 -6.71 22.97
C SER A 34 3.20 -5.70 22.03
N ALA A 35 4.28 -5.06 22.47
CA ALA A 35 5.05 -4.18 21.60
C ALA A 35 5.39 -4.94 20.31
N PRO A 36 5.23 -4.32 19.13
CA PRO A 36 5.45 -5.00 17.87
C PRO A 36 6.87 -5.54 17.85
N ARG A 37 7.01 -6.81 17.47
CA ARG A 37 8.33 -7.43 17.32
C ARG A 37 9.07 -6.65 16.23
N HIS A 38 10.40 -6.51 16.34
CA HIS A 38 11.17 -5.76 15.34
C HIS A 38 10.92 -6.27 13.92
N GLU A 39 10.62 -7.56 13.76
CA GLU A 39 10.29 -8.21 12.48
C GLU A 39 8.96 -7.72 11.87
N GLU A 40 7.98 -7.34 12.70
CA GLU A 40 6.64 -6.86 12.29
C GLU A 40 6.72 -5.45 11.70
N LEU A 41 7.70 -4.63 12.11
CA LEU A 41 7.91 -3.28 11.56
C LEU A 41 8.30 -3.28 10.07
N PHE A 42 8.72 -4.43 9.54
CA PHE A 42 9.18 -4.55 8.16
C PHE A 42 8.34 -5.50 7.32
N MET A 43 7.22 -5.98 7.87
CA MET A 43 6.22 -6.68 7.08
C MET A 43 5.36 -5.64 6.31
N PRO A 44 4.74 -6.06 5.19
CA PRO A 44 3.68 -5.29 4.58
C PRO A 44 2.58 -4.99 5.62
N ASP A 45 2.06 -3.76 5.68
CA ASP A 45 0.93 -3.46 6.57
C ASP A 45 -0.35 -4.14 6.08
N ARG A 46 -0.46 -4.31 4.76
CA ARG A 46 -1.51 -5.05 4.10
C ARG A 46 -1.05 -5.72 2.83
N ILE A 47 -1.75 -6.81 2.51
CA ILE A 47 -1.64 -7.53 1.26
C ILE A 47 -3.01 -7.54 0.59
N VAL A 48 -3.08 -7.03 -0.64
CA VAL A 48 -4.31 -7.01 -1.44
C VAL A 48 -4.21 -8.07 -2.52
N VAL A 49 -5.10 -9.05 -2.47
CA VAL A 49 -5.23 -10.11 -3.47
C VAL A 49 -6.33 -9.70 -4.44
N ASN A 50 -5.94 -9.23 -5.63
CA ASN A 50 -6.88 -8.86 -6.69
C ASN A 50 -7.17 -10.08 -7.56
N ARG A 51 -8.45 -10.30 -7.83
CA ARG A 51 -8.93 -11.23 -8.86
C ARG A 51 -9.52 -10.41 -10.01
N VAL A 52 -9.90 -11.09 -11.10
CA VAL A 52 -10.57 -10.44 -12.23
C VAL A 52 -11.84 -9.73 -11.75
N GLY A 53 -11.97 -8.45 -12.12
CA GLY A 53 -13.10 -7.59 -11.76
C GLY A 53 -12.90 -6.88 -10.42
N SER A 54 -14.00 -6.60 -9.72
CA SER A 54 -13.99 -5.94 -8.39
C SER A 54 -13.80 -6.92 -7.22
N LYS A 55 -13.50 -8.20 -7.49
CA LYS A 55 -13.30 -9.20 -6.45
C LYS A 55 -11.88 -9.08 -5.91
N ARG A 56 -11.77 -8.62 -4.66
CA ARG A 56 -10.49 -8.50 -3.95
C ARG A 56 -10.62 -8.96 -2.51
N SER A 57 -9.49 -9.43 -1.99
CA SER A 57 -9.35 -9.66 -0.56
C SER A 57 -8.24 -8.79 0.00
N ILE A 58 -8.43 -8.24 1.19
CA ILE A 58 -7.43 -7.48 1.92
C ILE A 58 -7.05 -8.28 3.16
N TYR A 59 -5.75 -8.48 3.34
CA TYR A 59 -5.17 -9.17 4.48
C TYR A 59 -4.24 -8.21 5.22
N THR A 60 -4.34 -8.22 6.55
CA THR A 60 -3.47 -7.52 7.50
C THR A 60 -2.91 -8.56 8.48
N GLU A 61 -1.95 -8.19 9.32
CA GLU A 61 -1.35 -9.12 10.30
C GLU A 61 -2.37 -9.78 11.24
N SER A 62 -3.54 -9.17 11.43
CA SER A 62 -4.63 -9.73 12.24
C SER A 62 -5.36 -10.92 11.56
N ASN A 63 -5.16 -11.13 10.26
CA ASN A 63 -5.78 -12.22 9.51
C ASN A 63 -4.91 -13.49 9.57
N GLN A 64 -5.53 -14.65 9.85
CA GLN A 64 -4.83 -15.92 9.95
C GLN A 64 -4.11 -16.31 8.64
N GLU A 65 -4.65 -15.92 7.50
CA GLU A 65 -4.10 -16.22 6.17
C GLU A 65 -2.94 -15.28 5.77
N PHE A 66 -2.72 -14.17 6.49
CA PHE A 66 -1.73 -13.16 6.12
C PHE A 66 -0.35 -13.76 5.89
N THR A 67 0.14 -14.54 6.85
CA THR A 67 1.45 -15.21 6.76
C THR A 67 1.54 -16.13 5.56
N ALA A 68 0.48 -16.89 5.26
CA ALA A 68 0.47 -17.81 4.13
C ALA A 68 0.54 -17.06 2.80
N VAL A 69 -0.22 -15.97 2.66
CA VAL A 69 -0.19 -15.12 1.46
C VAL A 69 1.16 -14.41 1.33
N TYR A 70 1.71 -13.90 2.44
CA TYR A 70 3.01 -13.25 2.47
C TYR A 70 4.15 -14.17 2.06
N GLU A 71 4.16 -15.43 2.50
CA GLU A 71 5.21 -16.39 2.14
C GLU A 71 5.28 -16.65 0.61
N ILE A 72 4.14 -16.60 -0.08
CA ILE A 72 4.10 -16.71 -1.55
C ILE A 72 4.77 -15.49 -2.20
N ALA A 73 4.48 -14.29 -1.71
CA ALA A 73 5.13 -13.07 -2.18
C ALA A 73 6.62 -13.09 -1.88
N LYS A 74 6.98 -13.39 -0.63
CA LYS A 74 8.35 -13.51 -0.11
C LYS A 74 9.19 -14.43 -0.99
N LYS A 75 8.69 -15.60 -1.37
CA LYS A 75 9.38 -16.52 -2.30
C LYS A 75 9.73 -15.85 -3.64
N ASN A 76 8.79 -15.11 -4.23
CA ASN A 76 9.00 -14.40 -5.49
C ASN A 76 9.96 -13.21 -5.34
N LEU A 77 9.83 -12.43 -4.26
CA LEU A 77 10.72 -11.31 -3.95
C LEU A 77 12.16 -11.78 -3.69
N THR A 78 12.33 -12.85 -2.91
CA THR A 78 13.64 -13.48 -2.66
C THR A 78 14.27 -13.92 -3.98
N ARG A 79 13.49 -14.50 -4.89
CA ARG A 79 13.99 -14.90 -6.20
C ARG A 79 14.39 -13.70 -7.04
N TRP A 80 13.57 -12.66 -7.08
CA TRP A 80 13.86 -11.43 -7.79
C TRP A 80 15.13 -10.77 -7.25
N LEU A 81 15.30 -10.66 -5.94
CA LEU A 81 16.49 -10.05 -5.36
C LEU A 81 17.75 -10.89 -5.58
N LYS A 82 17.65 -12.23 -5.62
CA LYS A 82 18.80 -13.11 -5.94
C LYS A 82 19.17 -13.10 -7.42
N ASN A 83 18.17 -13.11 -8.31
CA ASN A 83 18.35 -13.37 -9.74
C ASN A 83 18.03 -12.16 -10.64
N GLY A 84 17.72 -11.00 -10.06
CA GLY A 84 17.26 -9.77 -10.72
C GLY A 84 18.36 -9.06 -11.52
N GLN A 85 19.03 -9.81 -12.38
CA GLN A 85 20.00 -9.30 -13.34
C GLN A 85 19.33 -8.75 -14.59
N SER A 86 18.07 -9.13 -14.86
CA SER A 86 17.32 -8.58 -16.00
C SER A 86 17.15 -7.08 -15.85
N GLU A 87 17.43 -6.35 -16.95
CA GLU A 87 17.15 -4.93 -17.04
C GLU A 87 15.64 -4.71 -16.88
N PRO A 88 15.20 -3.85 -15.95
CA PRO A 88 13.78 -3.55 -15.82
C PRO A 88 13.30 -2.78 -17.05
N GLU A 89 12.04 -3.01 -17.39
CA GLU A 89 11.34 -2.17 -18.35
C GLU A 89 10.67 -1.03 -17.62
N LYS A 90 10.93 0.21 -18.04
CA LYS A 90 10.19 1.38 -17.55
C LYS A 90 8.79 1.37 -18.17
N VAL A 91 7.78 1.46 -17.32
CA VAL A 91 6.36 1.44 -17.72
C VAL A 91 5.66 2.71 -17.26
N GLU A 92 4.62 3.10 -17.99
CA GLU A 92 3.76 4.21 -17.59
C GLU A 92 2.99 3.88 -16.32
N GLU A 93 2.81 4.89 -15.47
CA GLU A 93 2.03 4.81 -14.23
C GLU A 93 0.58 4.33 -14.48
N LYS A 94 -0.05 4.77 -15.57
CA LYS A 94 -1.38 4.30 -15.98
C LYS A 94 -1.42 2.78 -16.16
N ASN A 95 -0.37 2.19 -16.71
CA ASN A 95 -0.29 0.74 -16.92
C ASN A 95 -0.14 0.01 -15.57
N TYR A 96 0.62 0.57 -14.64
CA TYR A 96 0.74 0.06 -13.28
C TYR A 96 -0.63 -0.07 -12.57
N TYR A 97 -1.43 1.00 -12.58
CA TYR A 97 -2.76 0.94 -11.94
C TYR A 97 -3.75 0.06 -12.70
N ASN A 98 -3.66 -0.01 -14.02
CA ASN A 98 -4.49 -0.93 -14.80
C ASN A 98 -4.16 -2.40 -14.49
N THR A 99 -2.90 -2.73 -14.19
CA THR A 99 -2.51 -4.07 -13.77
C THR A 99 -3.21 -4.49 -12.46
N LEU A 100 -3.43 -3.58 -11.53
CA LEU A 100 -4.13 -3.87 -10.27
C LEU A 100 -5.61 -4.25 -10.46
N LYS A 101 -6.21 -3.93 -11.62
CA LYS A 101 -7.58 -4.36 -11.99
C LYS A 101 -7.61 -5.81 -12.50
N THR A 102 -6.45 -6.45 -12.63
CA THR A 102 -6.30 -7.84 -13.09
C THR A 102 -5.97 -8.77 -11.93
N ARG A 103 -5.64 -10.03 -12.22
CA ARG A 103 -5.16 -10.95 -11.18
C ARG A 103 -3.80 -10.49 -10.70
N SER A 104 -3.68 -10.07 -9.44
CA SER A 104 -2.41 -9.60 -8.89
C SER A 104 -2.37 -9.76 -7.37
N LEU A 105 -1.16 -9.73 -6.84
CA LEU A 105 -0.87 -9.66 -5.41
C LEU A 105 -0.11 -8.37 -5.13
N LEU A 106 -0.76 -7.42 -4.48
CA LEU A 106 -0.18 -6.15 -4.06
C LEU A 106 0.29 -6.26 -2.61
N LEU A 107 1.55 -5.95 -2.35
CA LEU A 107 2.12 -5.77 -1.03
C LEU A 107 2.30 -4.28 -0.80
N GLN A 108 1.77 -3.78 0.30
CA GLN A 108 1.96 -2.40 0.70
C GLN A 108 2.71 -2.35 2.02
N TYR A 109 3.69 -1.46 2.07
CA TYR A 109 4.44 -1.17 3.28
C TYR A 109 3.91 0.13 3.90
N PRO A 110 3.92 0.24 5.24
CA PRO A 110 3.41 1.42 5.94
C PRO A 110 4.26 2.66 5.72
N VAL A 111 5.52 2.47 5.32
CA VAL A 111 6.51 3.51 5.05
C VAL A 111 7.34 3.12 3.83
N GLU A 112 8.02 4.11 3.27
CA GLU A 112 9.03 3.89 2.25
C GLU A 112 10.07 2.87 2.74
N MET A 113 10.11 1.70 2.09
CA MET A 113 10.99 0.57 2.42
C MET A 113 12.23 0.61 1.52
N PRO A 114 13.43 0.93 2.06
CA PRO A 114 14.65 0.85 1.27
C PRO A 114 14.88 -0.58 0.78
N ILE A 115 15.15 -0.76 -0.51
CA ILE A 115 15.19 -2.10 -1.10
C ILE A 115 16.28 -2.99 -0.49
N ARG A 116 17.38 -2.35 -0.03
CA ARG A 116 18.47 -3.02 0.66
C ARG A 116 18.04 -3.57 2.02
N VAL A 117 17.21 -2.83 2.75
CA VAL A 117 16.65 -3.28 4.04
C VAL A 117 15.70 -4.45 3.79
N LEU A 118 14.80 -4.32 2.81
CA LEU A 118 13.93 -5.44 2.40
C LEU A 118 14.74 -6.69 2.07
N GLY A 119 15.82 -6.55 1.29
CA GLY A 119 16.66 -7.68 0.96
C GLY A 119 17.39 -8.30 2.14
N GLN A 120 17.88 -7.50 3.09
CA GLN A 120 18.47 -8.02 4.33
C GLN A 120 17.47 -8.84 5.15
N LEU A 121 16.20 -8.42 5.22
CA LEU A 121 15.13 -9.15 5.89
C LEU A 121 14.77 -10.45 5.19
N LEU A 122 15.00 -10.53 3.87
CA LEU A 122 14.88 -11.74 3.08
C LEU A 122 16.17 -12.58 3.06
N GLU A 123 17.13 -12.26 3.93
CA GLU A 123 18.43 -12.94 4.05
C GLU A 123 19.28 -12.84 2.77
N ILE A 124 19.18 -11.70 2.06
CA ILE A 124 19.92 -11.40 0.83
C ILE A 124 20.87 -10.24 1.10
N GLY A 125 22.14 -10.58 1.35
CA GLY A 125 23.18 -9.58 1.64
C GLY A 125 23.56 -8.72 0.43
N GLU A 126 23.57 -9.30 -0.77
CA GLU A 126 24.00 -8.64 -2.01
C GLU A 126 23.00 -8.87 -3.14
N SER A 127 22.71 -7.82 -3.90
CA SER A 127 21.84 -7.86 -5.08
C SER A 127 22.18 -6.71 -6.03
N THR A 128 22.17 -7.00 -7.34
CA THR A 128 22.29 -5.98 -8.39
C THR A 128 21.10 -5.02 -8.42
N VAL A 129 19.97 -5.41 -7.83
CA VAL A 129 18.77 -4.57 -7.73
C VAL A 129 19.01 -3.35 -6.83
N TYR A 130 19.89 -3.46 -5.83
CA TYR A 130 20.14 -2.39 -4.86
C TYR A 130 20.77 -1.12 -5.45
N GLU A 131 21.34 -1.23 -6.65
CA GLU A 131 21.90 -0.10 -7.39
C GLU A 131 20.86 0.59 -8.27
N ARG A 132 19.76 -0.11 -8.58
CA ARG A 132 18.74 0.31 -9.55
C ARG A 132 17.52 0.90 -8.86
N ILE A 133 17.06 0.27 -7.79
CA ILE A 133 15.89 0.67 -7.01
C ILE A 133 16.38 1.22 -5.69
N SER A 134 15.87 2.36 -5.25
CA SER A 134 16.24 2.93 -3.96
C SER A 134 15.34 2.39 -2.84
N SER A 135 14.04 2.51 -3.03
CA SER A 135 13.02 2.23 -2.04
C SER A 135 11.65 2.09 -2.69
N VAL A 136 10.75 1.40 -2.00
CA VAL A 136 9.41 1.09 -2.48
C VAL A 136 8.42 1.24 -1.35
N THR A 137 7.20 1.69 -1.66
CA THR A 137 6.07 1.60 -0.73
C THR A 137 5.16 0.45 -1.15
N GLU A 138 5.06 0.18 -2.46
CA GLU A 138 4.22 -0.88 -3.00
C GLU A 138 4.95 -1.78 -4.00
N LEU A 139 4.67 -3.08 -3.90
CA LEU A 139 5.16 -4.12 -4.80
C LEU A 139 3.97 -4.92 -5.35
N VAL A 140 3.93 -5.15 -6.66
CA VAL A 140 2.82 -5.86 -7.31
C VAL A 140 3.34 -7.08 -8.05
N LEU A 141 2.89 -8.26 -7.67
CA LEU A 141 3.17 -9.51 -8.36
C LEU A 141 1.98 -9.90 -9.24
N VAL A 142 2.26 -10.25 -10.49
CA VAL A 142 1.25 -10.63 -11.49
C VAL A 142 1.62 -12.00 -12.05
N PRO A 143 0.73 -13.00 -11.97
CA PRO A 143 0.95 -14.28 -12.60
C PRO A 143 0.73 -14.18 -14.12
N GLY A 144 1.71 -14.65 -14.88
CA GLY A 144 1.59 -15.00 -16.29
C GLY A 144 1.74 -16.51 -16.48
N GLU A 145 1.44 -17.01 -17.68
CA GLU A 145 1.44 -18.45 -17.97
C GLU A 145 2.79 -19.12 -17.72
N ASN A 146 3.89 -18.46 -18.08
CA ASN A 146 5.25 -19.00 -17.94
C ASN A 146 6.18 -18.06 -17.15
N ASN A 147 5.60 -17.04 -16.50
CA ASN A 147 6.39 -16.01 -15.87
C ASN A 147 5.61 -15.29 -14.76
N VAL A 148 6.30 -14.86 -13.71
CA VAL A 148 5.78 -13.89 -12.74
C VAL A 148 6.35 -12.52 -13.11
N THR A 149 5.47 -11.54 -13.21
CA THR A 149 5.87 -10.14 -13.41
C THR A 149 5.83 -9.42 -12.07
N LEU A 150 6.89 -8.72 -11.72
CA LEU A 150 6.93 -7.79 -10.60
C LEU A 150 6.85 -6.37 -11.13
N LEU A 151 5.93 -5.57 -10.62
CA LEU A 151 5.89 -4.12 -10.83
C LEU A 151 6.11 -3.40 -9.51
N LEU A 152 6.86 -2.31 -9.57
CA LEU A 152 7.13 -1.44 -8.42
C LEU A 152 7.34 -0.01 -8.87
N MET A 153 7.12 0.94 -7.97
CA MET A 153 7.42 2.35 -8.17
C MET A 153 8.60 2.73 -7.28
N ASP A 154 9.72 3.14 -7.88
CA ASP A 154 10.88 3.62 -7.13
C ASP A 154 10.57 5.01 -6.57
N GLN A 155 10.69 5.17 -5.25
CA GLN A 155 10.27 6.42 -4.61
C GLN A 155 11.23 7.59 -4.89
N LYS A 156 12.47 7.30 -5.30
CA LYS A 156 13.46 8.33 -5.62
C LYS A 156 13.13 9.11 -6.88
N ASP A 157 12.67 8.44 -7.95
CA ASP A 157 12.42 9.06 -9.24
C ASP A 157 10.94 8.99 -9.68
N GLY A 158 10.09 8.30 -8.90
CA GLY A 158 8.68 8.08 -9.21
C GLY A 158 8.46 7.17 -10.43
N ALA A 159 9.50 6.55 -10.97
CA ALA A 159 9.39 5.69 -12.14
C ALA A 159 8.82 4.32 -11.75
N VAL A 160 7.94 3.80 -12.61
CA VAL A 160 7.47 2.43 -12.48
C VAL A 160 8.38 1.50 -13.29
N TYR A 161 8.88 0.48 -12.61
CA TYR A 161 9.71 -0.57 -13.19
C TYR A 161 8.96 -1.89 -13.23
N ARG A 162 9.11 -2.60 -14.36
CA ARG A 162 8.57 -3.94 -14.60
C ARG A 162 9.71 -4.94 -14.74
N TYR A 163 9.69 -5.98 -13.91
CA TYR A 163 10.62 -7.08 -13.93
C TYR A 163 9.91 -8.38 -14.33
N PHE A 164 10.58 -9.15 -15.18
CA PHE A 164 10.17 -10.50 -15.55
C PHE A 164 11.05 -11.50 -14.79
N LEU A 165 10.44 -12.30 -13.89
CA LEU A 165 11.19 -13.14 -12.96
C LEU A 165 11.63 -14.49 -13.55
N GLY A 166 11.16 -14.84 -14.75
CA GLY A 166 11.51 -16.05 -15.48
C GLY A 166 10.98 -17.33 -14.82
N THR A 167 9.94 -17.23 -14.00
CA THR A 167 9.42 -18.37 -13.23
C THR A 167 7.95 -18.61 -13.41
N ASP A 168 7.56 -19.88 -13.42
CA ASP A 168 6.18 -20.31 -13.53
C ASP A 168 5.25 -19.54 -12.57
N GLY A 169 4.18 -18.98 -13.12
CA GLY A 169 3.20 -18.20 -12.40
C GLY A 169 2.08 -19.06 -11.77
N GLY A 170 2.12 -20.38 -11.92
CA GLY A 170 1.07 -21.30 -11.48
C GLY A 170 0.80 -21.21 -9.98
N GLU A 171 1.84 -21.28 -9.15
CA GLU A 171 1.69 -21.17 -7.69
C GLU A 171 1.08 -19.83 -7.25
N LEU A 172 1.50 -18.72 -7.88
CA LEU A 172 0.94 -17.39 -7.61
C LEU A 172 -0.52 -17.29 -8.09
N MET A 173 -0.83 -17.89 -9.25
CA MET A 173 -2.19 -17.94 -9.79
C MET A 173 -3.12 -18.76 -8.89
N GLU A 174 -2.67 -19.92 -8.40
CA GLU A 174 -3.41 -20.75 -7.45
C GLU A 174 -3.65 -20.01 -6.15
N ALA A 175 -2.63 -19.34 -5.61
CA ALA A 175 -2.76 -18.49 -4.43
C ALA A 175 -3.80 -17.38 -4.62
N ILE A 176 -3.75 -16.64 -5.74
CA ILE A 176 -4.72 -15.59 -6.03
C ILE A 176 -6.13 -16.17 -6.14
N ASN A 177 -6.31 -17.34 -6.73
CA ASN A 177 -7.62 -17.97 -6.82
C ASN A 177 -8.14 -18.45 -5.45
N ARG A 178 -7.24 -18.93 -4.58
CA ARG A 178 -7.56 -19.41 -3.23
C ARG A 178 -7.91 -18.28 -2.27
N TYR A 179 -7.11 -17.21 -2.28
CA TYR A 179 -7.20 -16.11 -1.32
C TYR A 179 -7.99 -14.90 -1.87
N GLY A 180 -8.21 -14.80 -3.19
CA GLY A 180 -9.01 -13.74 -3.82
C GLY A 180 -10.52 -14.01 -3.83
N THR A 181 -11.06 -14.69 -2.82
CA THR A 181 -12.48 -15.07 -2.75
C THR A 181 -13.41 -13.94 -2.31
N GLY A 182 -12.87 -12.80 -1.87
CA GLY A 182 -13.62 -11.55 -1.76
C GLY A 182 -14.10 -11.21 -0.35
N ASN A 183 -13.18 -10.92 0.58
CA ASN A 183 -13.55 -10.35 1.88
C ASN A 183 -13.76 -8.81 1.85
N ALA A 184 -13.49 -8.16 0.71
CA ALA A 184 -13.56 -6.71 0.53
C ALA A 184 -14.30 -6.32 -0.77
N ASN A 185 -15.36 -7.04 -1.12
CA ASN A 185 -16.10 -6.84 -2.39
C ASN A 185 -16.84 -5.49 -2.50
N MET A 186 -17.06 -4.80 -1.38
CA MET A 186 -17.69 -3.47 -1.32
C MET A 186 -16.65 -2.37 -1.05
N THR A 187 -15.39 -2.62 -1.41
CA THR A 187 -14.31 -1.67 -1.18
C THR A 187 -13.65 -1.32 -2.50
N LEU A 188 -13.71 -0.04 -2.87
CA LEU A 188 -13.06 0.49 -4.07
C LEU A 188 -11.83 1.30 -3.67
N SER A 189 -10.77 1.17 -4.43
CA SER A 189 -9.58 1.99 -4.26
C SER A 189 -9.73 3.35 -4.95
N ALA A 190 -9.01 4.37 -4.47
CA ALA A 190 -8.96 5.66 -5.12
C ALA A 190 -8.44 5.57 -6.57
N TYR A 191 -7.54 4.61 -6.88
CA TYR A 191 -7.09 4.39 -8.25
C TYR A 191 -8.17 3.85 -9.18
N GLU A 192 -9.12 3.06 -8.67
CA GLU A 192 -10.28 2.58 -9.45
C GLU A 192 -11.25 3.70 -9.76
N LEU A 193 -11.46 4.61 -8.80
CA LEU A 193 -12.34 5.77 -8.95
C LEU A 193 -11.70 6.93 -9.72
N GLY A 194 -10.39 6.86 -9.98
CA GLY A 194 -9.65 7.93 -10.64
C GLY A 194 -9.34 9.14 -9.75
N PHE A 195 -9.47 9.01 -8.42
CA PHE A 195 -9.22 10.10 -7.47
C PHE A 195 -7.73 10.31 -7.13
N TYR A 196 -6.82 9.62 -7.81
CA TYR A 196 -5.38 9.69 -7.58
C TYR A 196 -4.65 10.65 -8.51
N ARG A 197 -5.32 11.14 -9.57
CA ARG A 197 -4.74 12.05 -10.55
C ARG A 197 -5.76 13.05 -11.04
N GLN A 198 -5.27 14.20 -11.49
CA GLN A 198 -6.11 15.15 -12.21
C GLN A 198 -6.42 14.58 -13.61
N PRO A 199 -7.69 14.61 -14.07
CA PRO A 199 -8.00 14.22 -15.44
C PRO A 199 -7.34 15.18 -16.42
N GLU A 200 -6.63 14.65 -17.41
CA GLU A 200 -5.90 15.43 -18.43
C GLU A 200 -6.85 16.34 -19.26
N ASP A 201 -8.12 15.94 -19.39
CA ASP A 201 -9.13 16.63 -20.21
C ASP A 201 -10.19 17.40 -19.39
N SER A 202 -9.93 17.65 -18.10
CA SER A 202 -10.90 18.33 -17.23
C SER A 202 -10.47 19.75 -16.87
N GLU A 203 -11.29 20.73 -17.27
CA GLU A 203 -11.17 22.12 -16.78
C GLU A 203 -11.41 22.22 -15.26
N LEU A 204 -12.10 21.23 -14.67
CA LEU A 204 -12.31 21.15 -13.25
C LEU A 204 -11.04 20.61 -12.56
N VAL A 205 -10.40 21.46 -11.75
CA VAL A 205 -9.31 21.08 -10.85
C VAL A 205 -9.93 20.34 -9.65
N PRO A 206 -9.63 19.04 -9.45
CA PRO A 206 -10.14 18.32 -8.29
C PRO A 206 -9.58 18.95 -7.00
N LYS A 207 -10.47 19.28 -6.06
CA LYS A 207 -10.08 19.83 -4.75
C LYS A 207 -9.32 18.84 -3.86
N LEU A 208 -9.39 17.55 -4.19
CA LEU A 208 -8.82 16.47 -3.39
C LEU A 208 -8.21 15.42 -4.32
N ILE A 209 -6.92 15.16 -4.14
CA ILE A 209 -6.22 14.02 -4.73
C ILE A 209 -5.95 13.05 -3.57
N LEU A 210 -6.45 11.83 -3.69
CA LEU A 210 -6.28 10.77 -2.70
C LEU A 210 -5.06 9.92 -3.06
N ASN A 211 -4.39 9.38 -2.04
CA ASN A 211 -3.43 8.31 -2.28
C ASN A 211 -4.16 7.15 -3.02
N PRO A 212 -3.61 6.64 -4.14
CA PRO A 212 -4.26 5.66 -5.01
C PRO A 212 -4.75 4.41 -4.28
N PHE A 213 -4.06 4.02 -3.20
CA PHE A 213 -4.38 2.81 -2.44
C PHE A 213 -5.34 3.07 -1.28
N VAL A 214 -5.81 4.30 -1.07
CA VAL A 214 -6.90 4.55 -0.12
C VAL A 214 -8.10 3.71 -0.53
N MET A 215 -8.63 2.96 0.44
CA MET A 215 -9.76 2.06 0.26
C MET A 215 -11.02 2.75 0.79
N LEU A 216 -12.05 2.80 -0.05
CA LEU A 216 -13.32 3.46 0.20
C LEU A 216 -14.41 2.40 0.30
N ASP A 217 -15.07 2.35 1.45
CA ASP A 217 -16.19 1.45 1.69
C ASP A 217 -17.46 2.00 1.02
N THR A 218 -18.00 1.23 0.07
CA THR A 218 -19.21 1.56 -0.67
C THR A 218 -20.44 0.83 -0.14
N SER A 219 -20.34 0.09 0.96
CA SER A 219 -21.48 -0.63 1.57
C SER A 219 -22.57 0.31 2.09
N ASN A 220 -22.19 1.55 2.44
CA ASN A 220 -23.12 2.60 2.86
C ASN A 220 -23.48 3.53 1.68
N GLU A 221 -24.29 3.05 0.74
CA GLU A 221 -24.86 3.86 -0.37
C GLU A 221 -25.67 5.09 0.10
N ASN A 222 -25.97 5.21 1.40
CA ASN A 222 -26.66 6.36 2.00
C ASN A 222 -25.75 7.52 2.43
N GLN A 223 -24.43 7.43 2.23
CA GLN A 223 -23.62 8.66 2.23
C GLN A 223 -23.90 9.39 0.92
N LYS A 224 -25.04 10.12 0.89
CA LYS A 224 -25.10 11.37 0.15
C LYS A 224 -23.88 12.15 0.59
N THR A 225 -22.85 12.13 -0.24
CA THR A 225 -21.92 13.23 -0.28
C THR A 225 -22.86 14.41 -0.54
N GLU A 226 -23.11 15.22 0.49
CA GLU A 226 -23.31 16.64 0.24
C GLU A 226 -22.08 17.02 -0.57
N VAL A 227 -22.20 16.93 -1.89
CA VAL A 227 -21.40 17.73 -2.78
C VAL A 227 -21.56 19.09 -2.16
N LEU A 228 -20.48 19.57 -1.52
CA LEU A 228 -20.36 20.94 -1.09
C LEU A 228 -20.65 21.75 -2.35
N GLN A 229 -21.93 22.07 -2.56
CA GLN A 229 -22.37 23.19 -3.35
C GLN A 229 -21.76 24.36 -2.61
N ALA A 230 -20.50 24.63 -2.93
CA ALA A 230 -19.94 25.93 -2.73
C ALA A 230 -20.91 26.83 -3.48
N ASN A 231 -21.75 27.54 -2.72
CA ASN A 231 -22.35 28.77 -3.15
C ASN A 231 -21.20 29.59 -3.73
N VAL A 232 -21.03 29.53 -5.04
CA VAL A 232 -20.34 30.57 -5.78
C VAL A 232 -21.37 31.70 -5.77
N PRO A 233 -21.15 32.78 -5.01
CA PRO A 233 -21.92 33.99 -5.26
C PRO A 233 -21.52 34.39 -6.68
N PHE A 234 -22.46 34.38 -7.60
CA PHE A 234 -22.32 35.20 -8.78
C PHE A 234 -22.37 36.63 -8.25
N ASP A 235 -21.19 37.23 -8.03
CA ASP A 235 -21.10 38.68 -8.02
C ASP A 235 -21.45 39.10 -9.44
N ASP A 236 -22.68 39.60 -9.58
CA ASP A 236 -23.11 40.39 -10.73
C ASP A 236 -22.09 41.52 -10.89
N LEU A 237 -21.24 41.40 -11.91
CA LEU A 237 -20.49 42.53 -12.43
C LEU A 237 -21.49 43.40 -13.19
N ASP A 238 -21.84 44.51 -12.54
CA ASP A 238 -22.58 45.63 -13.11
C ASP A 238 -22.00 46.04 -14.50
N ASP A 239 -22.90 46.20 -15.48
CA ASP A 239 -22.72 47.03 -16.69
C ASP A 239 -23.21 48.46 -16.43
#